data_AF-A0A7V3SRL0-F1
#
_entry.id   AF-A0A7V3SRL0-F1
#
_cell.length_a   1.000
_cell.length_b   1.000
_cell.length_c   1.000
_cell.angle_alpha   90.00
_cell.angle_beta   90.00
_cell.angle_gamma   90.00
#
_symmetry.space_group_name_H-M   'P 1'
#
loop_
_entity.id
_entity.type
_entity.pdbx_description
1 polymer ?
#
loop_
_entity_poly.entity_id
_entity_poly.type
_entity_poly.pdbx_seq_one_letter_code
_entity_poly.pdbx_strand_id
1 'polypeptide(L)'
;MFDVVERDGKKVVSAGYPAVERLIDTEDFTEINEAFGKAYEELEEIARKKRGLKKGRDAKKAARAIENVMALFKELLEIKYKIQEMVGEASSKGKKRQ
;
A
#
# COMPACT_ATOMS: atom_id res chain seq x y z
N MET A 1 9.21 15.23 7.16
CA MET A 1 8.92 15.66 8.54
C MET A 1 7.76 14.80 8.99
N PHE A 2 7.90 14.08 10.10
CA PHE A 2 6.81 13.25 10.64
C PHE A 2 6.10 14.06 11.71
N ASP A 3 4.76 14.04 11.69
CA ASP A 3 3.93 14.75 12.64
C ASP A 3 3.35 13.78 13.67
N VAL A 4 3.07 14.27 14.88
CA VAL A 4 2.35 13.51 15.89
C VAL A 4 0.89 13.90 15.81
N VAL A 5 0.02 12.96 15.47
CA VAL A 5 -1.42 13.16 15.35
C VAL A 5 -2.17 12.24 16.31
N GLU A 6 -3.38 12.62 16.70
CA GLU A 6 -4.25 11.78 17.53
C GLU A 6 -5.24 11.01 16.65
N ARG A 7 -5.28 9.68 16.80
CA ARG A 7 -6.23 8.77 16.14
C ARG A 7 -6.70 7.71 17.12
N ASP A 8 -8.01 7.51 17.21
CA ASP A 8 -8.64 6.53 18.11
C ASP A 8 -8.15 6.64 19.57
N GLY A 9 -7.92 7.89 20.03
CA GLY A 9 -7.42 8.20 21.38
C GLY A 9 -5.94 7.87 21.60
N LYS A 10 -5.18 7.53 20.55
CA LYS A 10 -3.74 7.26 20.61
C LYS A 10 -2.96 8.28 19.80
N LYS A 11 -1.81 8.71 20.35
CA LYS A 11 -0.83 9.50 19.60
C LYS A 11 -0.08 8.58 18.66
N VAL A 12 -0.20 8.83 17.36
CA VAL A 12 0.49 8.09 16.30
C VAL A 12 1.40 9.03 15.52
N VAL A 13 2.54 8.50 15.09
CA VAL A 13 3.46 9.22 14.20
C VAL A 13 2.93 9.08 12.78
N SER A 14 2.59 10.20 12.15
CA SER A 14 2.07 10.25 10.78
C SER A 14 3.14 10.78 9.83
N ALA A 15 3.20 10.15 8.66
CA ALA A 15 3.96 10.61 7.50
C ALA A 15 3.19 11.61 6.64
N GLY A 16 1.98 12.01 7.07
CA GLY A 16 1.10 12.94 6.36
C GLY A 16 0.15 12.27 5.36
N TYR A 17 0.05 10.93 5.37
CA TYR A 17 -0.79 10.18 4.42
C TYR A 17 -1.84 9.32 5.16
N PRO A 18 -2.88 9.94 5.75
CA PRO A 18 -3.81 9.27 6.66
C PRO A 18 -4.53 8.06 6.06
N ALA A 19 -4.89 8.12 4.77
CA ALA A 19 -5.54 7.01 4.08
C ALA A 19 -4.59 5.82 3.89
N VAL A 20 -3.35 6.07 3.46
CA VAL A 20 -2.33 5.03 3.27
C VAL A 20 -1.95 4.40 4.60
N GLU A 21 -1.71 5.23 5.61
CA GLU A 21 -1.40 4.75 6.97
C GLU A 21 -2.50 3.84 7.50
N ARG A 22 -3.78 4.21 7.33
CA ARG A 22 -4.91 3.37 7.73
C ARG A 22 -4.90 2.01 7.02
N LEU A 23 -4.69 1.98 5.70
CA LEU A 23 -4.62 0.73 4.94
C LEU A 23 -3.50 -0.18 5.43
N ILE A 24 -2.33 0.39 5.73
CA ILE A 24 -1.19 -0.38 6.25
C ILE A 24 -1.48 -0.86 7.68
N ASP A 25 -2.08 -0.04 8.54
CA ASP A 25 -2.40 -0.39 9.92
C ASP A 25 -3.46 -1.50 9.99
N THR A 26 -4.57 -1.34 9.27
CA THR A 26 -5.72 -2.27 9.28
C THR A 26 -5.52 -3.47 8.37
N GLU A 27 -4.62 -3.37 7.40
CA GLU A 27 -4.40 -4.37 6.34
C GLU A 27 -5.66 -4.66 5.50
N ASP A 28 -6.63 -3.75 5.51
CA ASP A 28 -7.83 -3.86 4.69
C ASP A 28 -7.63 -3.17 3.34
N PHE A 29 -7.37 -3.96 2.31
CA PHE A 29 -7.19 -3.49 0.94
C PHE A 29 -8.39 -3.79 0.04
N THR A 30 -9.54 -4.19 0.61
CA THR A 30 -10.69 -4.70 -0.16
C THR A 30 -11.15 -3.72 -1.22
N GLU A 31 -11.42 -2.47 -0.82
CA GLU A 31 -11.92 -1.43 -1.71
C GLU A 31 -10.90 -1.07 -2.81
N ILE A 32 -9.62 -0.98 -2.46
CA ILE A 32 -8.55 -0.70 -3.42
C ILE A 32 -8.39 -1.84 -4.41
N ASN A 33 -8.39 -3.08 -3.94
CA ASN A 33 -8.26 -4.24 -4.81
C ASN A 33 -9.41 -4.31 -5.81
N GLU A 34 -10.63 -4.02 -5.37
CA GLU A 34 -11.80 -3.98 -6.25
C GLU A 34 -11.69 -2.84 -7.27
N ALA A 35 -11.37 -1.62 -6.82
CA ALA A 35 -11.27 -0.46 -7.70
C ALA A 35 -10.15 -0.60 -8.73
N PHE A 36 -8.96 -1.04 -8.28
CA PHE A 36 -7.81 -1.24 -9.15
C PHE A 36 -7.99 -2.43 -10.08
N GLY A 37 -8.63 -3.51 -9.63
CA GLY A 37 -8.98 -4.66 -10.47
C GLY A 37 -9.85 -4.24 -11.64
N LYS A 38 -10.97 -3.56 -11.36
CA LYS A 38 -11.89 -3.04 -12.40
C LYS A 38 -11.17 -2.10 -13.37
N ALA A 39 -10.41 -1.13 -12.85
CA ALA A 39 -9.68 -0.18 -13.68
C ALA A 39 -8.61 -0.88 -14.55
N TYR A 40 -7.90 -1.88 -14.00
CA TYR A 40 -6.89 -2.63 -14.73
C TYR A 40 -7.51 -3.43 -15.89
N GLU A 41 -8.64 -4.11 -15.66
CA GLU A 41 -9.37 -4.83 -16.71
C GLU A 41 -9.82 -3.92 -17.85
N GLU A 42 -10.41 -2.77 -17.53
CA GLU A 42 -10.82 -1.78 -18.53
C GLU A 42 -9.63 -1.25 -19.35
N LEU A 43 -8.50 -0.98 -18.68
CA LEU A 43 -7.28 -0.52 -19.33
C LEU A 43 -6.67 -1.59 -20.24
N GLU A 44 -6.70 -2.87 -19.84
CA GLU A 44 -6.28 -3.98 -20.68
C GLU A 44 -7.14 -4.11 -21.94
N GLU A 45 -8.47 -3.98 -21.80
CA GLU A 45 -9.35 -3.99 -22.97
C GLU A 45 -9.02 -2.85 -23.93
N ILE A 46 -8.82 -1.63 -23.42
CA ILE A 46 -8.45 -0.47 -24.23
C ILE A 46 -7.10 -0.69 -24.92
N ALA A 47 -6.13 -1.28 -24.20
CA ALA A 47 -4.81 -1.60 -24.74
C ALA A 47 -4.85 -2.64 -25.87
N ARG A 48 -5.79 -3.59 -25.81
CA ARG A 48 -5.99 -4.66 -26.81
C ARG A 48 -6.80 -4.20 -28.01
N LYS A 49 -7.72 -3.24 -27.85
CA LYS A 49 -8.52 -2.68 -28.95
C LYS A 49 -7.59 -2.00 -29.97
N LYS A 50 -7.62 -2.43 -31.24
CA LYS A 50 -6.79 -1.90 -32.36
C LYS A 50 -7.06 -0.43 -32.74
N ARG A 51 -7.83 0.31 -31.94
CA ARG A 51 -8.21 1.71 -32.21
C ARG A 51 -7.20 2.68 -31.58
N GLY A 52 -6.18 3.05 -32.35
CA GLY A 52 -5.26 4.16 -32.06
C GLY A 52 -4.08 3.77 -31.16
N LEU A 53 -2.89 3.70 -31.76
CA LEU A 53 -1.62 3.31 -31.12
C LEU A 53 -1.31 4.12 -29.84
N LYS A 54 -1.62 5.43 -29.85
CA LYS A 54 -1.40 6.31 -28.69
C LYS A 54 -2.26 5.92 -27.49
N LYS A 55 -3.55 5.67 -27.70
CA LYS A 55 -4.49 5.28 -26.64
C LYS A 55 -4.11 3.95 -26.00
N GLY A 56 -3.73 2.96 -26.82
CA GLY A 56 -3.26 1.68 -26.30
C GLY A 56 -1.97 1.80 -25.50
N ARG A 57 -1.04 2.67 -25.92
CA ARG A 57 0.18 2.95 -25.16
C ARG A 57 -0.10 3.63 -23.83
N ASP A 58 -0.98 4.62 -23.81
CA ASP A 58 -1.33 5.36 -22.60
C ASP A 58 -2.10 4.45 -21.61
N ALA A 59 -2.97 3.57 -22.10
CA ALA A 59 -3.64 2.56 -21.29
C ALA A 59 -2.64 1.58 -20.63
N LYS A 60 -1.65 1.08 -21.37
CA LYS A 60 -0.57 0.24 -20.80
C LYS A 60 0.23 0.96 -19.71
N LYS A 61 0.49 2.27 -19.88
CA LYS A 61 1.18 3.06 -18.86
C LYS A 61 0.35 3.19 -17.59
N ALA A 62 -0.95 3.43 -17.72
CA ALA A 62 -1.85 3.52 -16.58
C ALA A 62 -1.98 2.16 -15.84
N ALA A 63 -2.11 1.06 -16.58
CA ALA A 63 -2.14 -0.29 -16.00
C ALA A 63 -0.85 -0.58 -15.20
N ARG A 64 0.32 -0.22 -15.75
CA ARG A 64 1.61 -0.34 -15.05
C ARG A 64 1.72 0.55 -13.81
N ALA A 65 1.07 1.72 -13.80
CA ALA A 65 1.04 2.56 -12.62
C ALA A 65 0.25 1.90 -11.48
N ILE A 66 -0.86 1.23 -11.79
CA ILE A 66 -1.63 0.43 -10.83
C ILE A 66 -0.75 -0.68 -10.24
N GLU A 67 -0.04 -1.43 -11.08
CA GLU A 67 0.89 -2.47 -10.63
C GLU A 67 1.96 -1.93 -9.69
N ASN A 68 2.55 -0.77 -10.02
CA ASN A 68 3.56 -0.13 -9.18
C ASN A 68 3.00 0.28 -7.82
N VAL A 69 1.78 0.83 -7.75
CA VAL A 69 1.14 1.19 -6.47
C VAL A 69 0.89 -0.06 -5.63
N MET A 70 0.41 -1.15 -6.23
CA MET A 70 0.23 -2.43 -5.53
C MET A 70 1.55 -3.02 -5.03
N ALA A 71 2.64 -2.87 -5.79
CA ALA A 71 3.97 -3.27 -5.35
C ALA A 71 4.46 -2.44 -4.15
N LEU A 72 4.22 -1.13 -4.16
CA LEU A 72 4.56 -0.25 -3.03
C LEU A 72 3.77 -0.61 -1.77
N PHE A 73 2.48 -0.94 -1.87
CA PHE A 73 1.72 -1.42 -0.70
C PHE A 73 2.29 -2.71 -0.12
N LYS A 74 2.72 -3.65 -0.96
CA LYS A 74 3.40 -4.88 -0.49
C LYS A 74 4.70 -4.56 0.23
N GLU A 75 5.54 -3.68 -0.32
CA GLU A 75 6.79 -3.28 0.30
C GLU A 75 6.56 -2.61 1.67
N LEU A 76 5.54 -1.75 1.79
CA LEU A 76 5.17 -1.14 3.06
C LEU A 76 4.71 -2.17 4.10
N LEU A 77 3.96 -3.21 3.69
CA LEU A 77 3.57 -4.31 4.58
C LEU A 77 4.79 -5.14 5.02
N GLU A 78 5.70 -5.45 4.10
CA GLU A 78 6.94 -6.16 4.46
C GLU A 78 7.77 -5.38 5.48
N ILE A 79 7.86 -4.06 5.32
CA ILE A 79 8.53 -3.18 6.28
C ILE A 79 7.79 -3.21 7.63
N LYS A 80 6.45 -3.11 7.63
CA LYS A 80 5.63 -3.21 8.85
C LYS A 80 5.94 -4.51 9.61
N TYR A 81 5.91 -5.65 8.92
CA TYR A 81 6.17 -6.95 9.55
C TYR A 81 7.61 -7.08 10.07
N LYS A 82 8.61 -6.61 9.32
CA LYS A 82 10.01 -6.58 9.79
C LYS A 82 10.16 -5.77 11.07
N ILE A 83 9.50 -4.60 11.16
CA ILE A 83 9.53 -3.77 12.37
C ILE A 83 8.86 -4.49 13.54
N GLN A 84 7.70 -5.12 13.33
CA GLN A 84 6.98 -5.87 14.36
C GLN A 84 7.80 -7.05 14.90
N GLU A 85 8.49 -7.77 14.02
CA GLU A 85 9.41 -8.86 14.38
C GLU A 85 10.55 -8.33 15.26
N MET A 86 11.24 -7.26 14.83
CA MET A 86 12.33 -6.65 15.59
C MET A 86 11.89 -6.19 16.99
N VAL A 87 10.69 -5.61 17.12
CA VAL A 87 10.12 -5.20 18.42
C VAL A 87 9.78 -6.41 19.29
N GLY A 88 9.24 -7.48 18.71
CA GLY A 88 8.96 -8.73 19.40
C GLY A 88 10.23 -9.42 19.94
N GLU A 89 11.30 -9.45 19.15
CA GLU A 89 12.60 -9.98 19.56
C GLU A 89 13.25 -9.16 20.68
N ALA A 90 13.20 -7.83 20.60
CA ALA A 90 13.73 -6.96 21.64
C ALA A 90 12.98 -7.15 22.98
N SER A 91 11.66 -7.31 22.91
CA SER A 91 10.79 -7.49 24.08
C SER A 91 10.99 -8.86 24.76
N SER A 92 11.29 -9.90 23.97
CA SER A 92 11.55 -11.26 24.47
C SER A 92 12.96 -11.45 25.04
N LYS A 93 13.97 -10.75 24.51
CA LYS A 93 15.34 -10.74 25.08
C LYS A 93 15.43 -9.97 26.41
N GLY A 94 14.59 -8.95 26.62
CA GLY A 94 14.50 -8.21 27.89
C GLY A 94 13.93 -9.02 29.06
N LYS A 95 12.94 -9.89 28.80
CA LYS A 95 12.31 -10.73 29.85
C LYS A 95 13.16 -11.91 30.33
N LYS A 96 14.17 -12.35 29.59
CA LYS A 96 15.08 -13.45 30.01
C LYS A 96 16.26 -13.00 30.88
N ARG A 97 16.41 -11.70 31.13
CA ARG A 97 17.53 -11.12 31.92
C ARG A 97 17.08 -10.51 33.26
N GLN A 98 15.83 -10.73 33.67
CA GLN A 98 15.32 -10.42 35.02
C GLN A 98 15.04 -11.70 35.78
#